data_AF-A0A7S1F3Y0-F1
#
_entry.id   AF-A0A7S1F3Y0-F1
#
_cell.length_a   1.000
_cell.length_b   1.000
_cell.length_c   1.000
_cell.angle_alpha   90.00
_cell.angle_beta   90.00
_cell.angle_gamma   90.00
#
_symmetry.space_group_name_H-M   'P 1'
#
loop_
_entity.id
_entity.type
_entity.pdbx_description
1 polymer ?
#
loop_
_entity_poly.entity_id
_entity_poly.type
_entity_poly.pdbx_seq_one_letter_code
_entity_poly.pdbx_strand_id
1 'polypeptide(L)'
;GHSEEILLHLSSQGRVTAFDMDPCTTASARLLERNDARFKFHHRPMGDLFNVVEEELGGVLVDLGAHSVAVDRGDTSDEGPLDLRLNPNCGMPASTWLQ
;
A
#
# COMPACT_ATOMS: atom_id res chain seq x y z
N GLY A 1 6.96 -8.47 -0.06
CA GLY A 1 6.62 -9.11 -1.34
C GLY A 1 7.33 -8.42 -2.48
N HIS A 2 6.61 -7.81 -3.43
CA HIS A 2 7.20 -7.20 -4.62
C HIS A 2 8.32 -6.18 -4.34
N SER A 3 8.12 -5.28 -3.37
CA SER A 3 9.15 -4.29 -3.02
C SER A 3 10.47 -4.92 -2.56
N GLU A 4 10.41 -5.98 -1.77
CA GLU A 4 11.59 -6.71 -1.30
C GLU A 4 12.29 -7.41 -2.47
N GLU A 5 11.52 -8.06 -3.34
CA GLU A 5 12.04 -8.76 -4.52
C GLU A 5 12.74 -7.79 -5.49
N ILE A 6 12.17 -6.60 -5.68
CA ILE A 6 12.77 -5.53 -6.47
C ILE A 6 14.09 -5.09 -5.81
N LEU A 7 14.11 -4.86 -4.50
CA LEU A 7 15.32 -4.44 -3.78
C LEU A 7 16.46 -5.46 -3.86
N LEU A 8 16.14 -6.77 -3.92
CA LEU A 8 17.13 -7.84 -4.10
C LEU A 8 17.84 -7.77 -5.46
N HIS A 9 17.13 -7.32 -6.50
CA HIS A 9 17.64 -7.22 -7.87
C HIS A 9 18.17 -5.82 -8.23
N LEU A 10 17.87 -4.81 -7.41
CA LEU A 10 18.38 -3.45 -7.60
C LEU A 10 19.84 -3.33 -7.17
N SER A 11 20.57 -2.47 -7.89
CA SER A 11 21.91 -2.04 -7.48
C SER A 11 21.88 -1.28 -6.14
N SER A 12 23.06 -1.00 -5.59
CA SER A 12 23.18 -0.18 -4.38
C SER A 12 22.70 1.27 -4.54
N GLN A 13 22.59 1.75 -5.79
CA GLN A 13 22.09 3.08 -6.12
C GLN A 13 20.60 3.09 -6.49
N GLY A 14 20.01 1.91 -6.72
CA GLY A 14 18.58 1.78 -6.98
C GLY A 14 17.76 2.16 -5.76
N ARG A 15 16.54 2.65 -5.98
CA ARG A 15 15.60 3.04 -4.93
C ARG A 15 14.22 2.50 -5.24
N VAL A 16 13.43 2.26 -4.20
CA VAL A 16 12.03 1.88 -4.30
C VAL A 16 11.23 2.83 -3.41
N THR A 17 10.30 3.55 -4.01
CA THR A 17 9.29 4.34 -3.32
C THR A 17 7.96 3.58 -3.38
N ALA A 18 7.43 3.20 -2.22
CA ALA A 18 6.18 2.45 -2.11
C ALA A 18 5.06 3.32 -1.53
N PHE A 19 3.86 3.08 -2.04
CA PHE A 19 2.62 3.73 -1.61
C PHE A 19 1.62 2.65 -1.24
N ASP A 20 0.92 2.84 -0.13
CA ASP A 20 -0.23 2.02 0.24
C ASP A 20 -1.15 2.90 1.10
N MET A 21 -2.44 2.56 1.14
CA MET A 21 -3.43 3.19 1.99
C MET A 21 -3.84 2.28 3.16
N ASP A 22 -3.51 0.99 3.09
CA ASP A 22 -3.86 0.02 4.11
C ASP A 22 -2.99 0.20 5.40
N PRO A 23 -3.61 0.50 6.56
CA PRO A 23 -2.89 0.58 7.83
C PRO A 23 -2.21 -0.74 8.25
N CYS A 24 -2.70 -1.90 7.80
CA CYS A 24 -2.13 -3.21 8.14
C CYS A 24 -0.78 -3.47 7.46
N THR A 25 -0.54 -2.90 6.27
CA THR A 25 0.76 -3.06 5.58
C THR A 25 1.81 -2.07 6.09
N THR A 26 1.38 -1.03 6.82
CA THR A 26 2.28 0.02 7.33
C THR A 26 3.36 -0.55 8.24
N ALA A 27 3.04 -1.51 9.11
CA ALA A 27 4.03 -2.07 10.05
C ALA A 27 5.18 -2.80 9.33
N SER A 28 4.86 -3.64 8.34
CA SER A 28 5.86 -4.37 7.56
C SER A 28 6.65 -3.43 6.63
N ALA A 29 5.99 -2.47 5.99
CA ALA A 29 6.66 -1.48 5.15
C ALA A 29 7.65 -0.61 5.96
N ARG A 30 7.27 -0.17 7.16
CA ARG A 30 8.17 0.58 8.06
C ARG A 30 9.32 -0.26 8.59
N LEU A 31 9.13 -1.57 8.76
CA LEU A 31 10.23 -2.47 9.10
C LEU A 31 11.24 -2.57 7.95
N LEU A 32 10.76 -2.76 6.72
CA LEU A 32 11.61 -2.78 5.53
C LEU A 32 12.38 -1.47 5.35
N GLU A 33 11.72 -0.33 5.54
CA GLU A 33 12.34 1.00 5.46
C GLU A 33 13.44 1.23 6.50
N ARG A 34 13.31 0.62 7.69
CA ARG A 34 14.38 0.64 8.71
C ARG A 34 15.56 -0.24 8.33
N ASN A 35 15.32 -1.33 7.59
CA ASN A 35 16.33 -2.33 7.27
C ASN A 35 17.07 -2.06 5.96
N ASP A 36 16.46 -1.33 5.01
CA ASP A 36 17.08 -0.96 3.73
C ASP A 36 16.85 0.52 3.41
N ALA A 37 17.92 1.31 3.42
CA ALA A 37 17.88 2.75 3.16
C ALA A 37 17.44 3.12 1.72
N ARG A 38 17.45 2.15 0.79
CA ARG A 38 16.97 2.31 -0.59
C ARG A 38 15.45 2.27 -0.68
N PHE A 39 14.76 1.83 0.37
CA PHE A 39 13.30 1.76 0.42
C PHE A 39 12.70 2.95 1.17
N LYS A 40 11.64 3.52 0.62
CA LYS A 40 10.82 4.56 1.28
C LYS A 40 9.35 4.24 1.16
N PHE A 41 8.63 4.39 2.28
CA PHE A 41 7.20 4.10 2.35
C PHE A 41 6.37 5.35 2.65
N HIS A 42 5.33 5.56 1.84
CA HIS A 42 4.36 6.64 1.99
C HIS A 42 2.97 6.04 2.20
N HIS A 43 2.39 6.27 3.38
CA HIS A 43 0.99 5.90 3.68
C HIS A 43 0.04 6.93 3.04
N ARG A 44 -0.08 6.85 1.71
CA ARG A 44 -0.76 7.81 0.84
C ARG A 44 -1.32 7.08 -0.38
N PRO A 45 -2.37 7.60 -1.04
CA PRO A 45 -2.86 7.01 -2.27
C PRO A 45 -1.79 7.14 -3.36
N MET A 46 -1.69 6.16 -4.25
CA MET A 46 -0.76 6.21 -5.38
C MET A 46 -1.03 7.42 -6.30
N GLY A 47 -2.24 7.99 -6.28
CA GLY A 47 -2.56 9.25 -6.97
C GLY A 47 -1.70 10.44 -6.52
N ASP A 48 -1.07 10.38 -5.35
CA ASP A 48 -0.11 11.38 -4.86
C ASP A 48 1.31 11.19 -5.39
N LEU A 49 1.55 10.25 -6.33
CA LEU A 49 2.88 9.94 -6.86
C LEU A 49 3.67 11.19 -7.27
N PHE A 50 3.07 12.06 -8.09
CA PHE A 50 3.72 13.28 -8.58
C PHE A 50 3.93 14.36 -7.51
N ASN A 51 3.27 14.25 -6.36
CA ASN A 51 3.49 15.14 -5.21
C ASN A 51 4.61 14.65 -4.29
N VAL A 52 5.03 13.39 -4.45
CA VAL A 52 5.95 12.70 -3.53
C VAL A 52 7.28 12.37 -4.21
N VAL A 53 7.25 12.02 -5.50
CA VAL A 53 8.45 11.72 -6.27
C VAL A 53 8.68 12.85 -7.25
N GLU A 54 9.75 13.60 -7.03
CA GLU A 54 10.19 14.68 -7.91
C GLU A 54 11.23 14.20 -8.93
N GLU A 55 11.89 13.06 -8.67
CA GLU A 55 12.90 12.49 -9.54
C GLU A 55 12.31 11.70 -10.72
N GLU A 56 13.12 11.49 -11.76
CA GLU A 56 12.76 10.63 -12.88
C GLU A 56 12.61 9.17 -12.42
N LEU A 57 11.47 8.57 -12.77
CA LEU A 57 11.14 7.19 -12.44
C LEU A 57 11.71 6.24 -13.51
N GLY A 58 12.56 5.30 -13.09
CA GLY A 58 13.04 4.22 -13.96
C GLY A 58 11.98 3.16 -14.28
N GLY A 59 10.87 3.15 -13.53
CA GLY A 59 9.76 2.23 -13.73
C GLY A 59 8.68 2.39 -12.66
N VAL A 60 7.47 1.93 -12.96
CA VAL A 60 6.34 1.91 -12.03
C VAL A 60 5.73 0.51 -12.07
N LEU A 61 5.58 -0.09 -10.89
CA LEU A 61 4.80 -1.32 -10.70
C LEU A 61 3.50 -0.94 -10.00
N VAL A 62 2.37 -1.36 -10.57
CA VAL A 62 1.05 -1.20 -9.96
C VAL A 62 0.44 -2.58 -9.80
N ASP A 63 0.25 -2.99 -8.54
CA ASP A 63 -0.48 -4.20 -8.20
C ASP A 63 -1.94 -3.81 -7.89
N LEU A 64 -2.84 -4.07 -8.83
CA LEU A 64 -4.25 -3.74 -8.72
C LEU A 64 -5.03 -4.96 -8.21
N GLY A 65 -5.14 -5.07 -6.89
CA GLY A 65 -5.91 -6.12 -6.24
C GLY A 65 -6.23 -5.77 -4.79
N ALA A 66 -7.30 -6.34 -4.25
CA ALA A 66 -7.53 -6.35 -2.81
C ALA A 66 -6.50 -7.30 -2.19
N HIS A 67 -5.61 -6.79 -1.33
CA HIS A 67 -4.68 -7.63 -0.60
C HIS A 67 -5.45 -8.73 0.16
N SER A 68 -4.83 -9.91 0.32
CA SER A 68 -5.38 -11.04 1.08
C SER A 68 -5.83 -10.67 2.49
N VAL A 69 -5.31 -9.58 3.06
CA VAL A 69 -5.70 -9.01 4.36
C VAL A 69 -7.17 -8.56 4.40
N ALA A 70 -7.77 -8.14 3.27
CA ALA A 70 -9.18 -7.75 3.23
C ALA A 70 -10.13 -8.93 3.52
N VAL A 71 -9.76 -10.14 3.10
CA VAL A 71 -10.52 -11.37 3.41
C VAL A 71 -10.51 -11.64 4.92
N ASP A 72 -9.40 -11.41 5.60
CA ASP A 72 -9.29 -11.57 7.07
C ASP A 72 -9.99 -10.44 7.86
N ARG A 73 -10.31 -9.30 7.23
CA ARG A 73 -11.05 -8.18 7.85
C ARG A 73 -12.56 -8.39 7.92
N GLY A 74 -13.05 -9.50 7.37
CA GLY A 74 -14.46 -9.78 7.29
C GLY A 74 -15.20 -9.02 6.20
N ASP A 75 -14.49 -8.43 5.22
CA ASP A 75 -15.11 -7.84 4.01
C ASP A 75 -15.90 -8.88 3.18
N THR A 76 -15.76 -10.17 3.52
CA THR A 76 -16.47 -11.30 2.90
C THR A 76 -17.30 -12.16 3.86
N SER A 77 -17.41 -11.80 5.15
CA SER A 77 -18.13 -12.60 6.15
C SER A 77 -19.33 -11.85 6.74
N ASP A 78 -20.46 -12.53 6.90
CA ASP A 78 -21.77 -12.02 7.36
C ASP A 78 -21.81 -11.32 8.75
N GLU A 79 -20.68 -11.11 9.42
CA GLU A 79 -20.55 -10.60 10.79
C GLU A 79 -20.05 -9.13 10.81
N GLY A 80 -20.72 -8.23 10.08
CA GLY A 80 -20.41 -6.80 10.15
C GLY A 80 -20.97 -5.95 9.00
N PRO A 81 -21.03 -4.62 9.17
CA PRO A 81 -21.37 -3.72 8.07
C PRO A 81 -20.28 -3.76 6.99
N LEU A 82 -20.66 -4.08 5.76
CA LEU A 82 -19.79 -4.11 4.58
C LEU A 82 -18.98 -2.80 4.46
N ASP A 83 -17.65 -2.87 4.48
CA ASP A 83 -16.78 -1.68 4.45
C ASP A 83 -16.17 -1.46 3.05
N LEU A 84 -15.41 -2.43 2.53
CA LEU A 84 -14.72 -2.38 1.22
C LEU A 84 -13.71 -1.23 1.04
N ARG A 85 -13.43 -0.41 2.06
CA ARG A 85 -12.40 0.63 1.98
C ARG A 85 -11.01 0.03 2.16
N LEU A 86 -10.08 0.42 1.29
CA LEU A 86 -8.64 0.10 1.45
C LEU A 86 -8.07 0.68 2.76
N ASN A 87 -8.52 1.89 3.13
CA ASN A 87 -8.22 2.51 4.42
C ASN A 87 -9.51 2.74 5.23
N PRO A 88 -9.79 1.94 6.25
CA PRO A 88 -11.01 2.08 7.06
C PRO A 88 -11.04 3.35 7.92
N ASN A 89 -9.93 4.09 8.04
CA ASN A 89 -9.85 5.33 8.80
C ASN A 89 -10.30 6.58 8.01
N CYS A 90 -10.61 6.46 6.71
CA CYS A 90 -11.03 7.59 5.89
C CYS A 90 -12.07 7.19 4.84
N GLY A 91 -12.91 8.14 4.43
CA GLY A 91 -13.97 7.89 3.45
C GLY A 91 -15.20 7.20 4.04
N MET A 92 -16.12 6.78 3.18
CA MET A 92 -17.41 6.19 3.54
C MET A 92 -17.38 4.67 3.32
N PRO A 93 -17.79 3.84 4.31
CA PRO A 93 -17.91 2.40 4.10
C PRO A 93 -19.06 2.10 3.12
N ALA A 94 -18.94 1.01 2.37
CA ALA A 94 -19.94 0.62 1.37
C ALA A 94 -21.35 0.46 1.94
N SER A 95 -21.47 -0.05 3.17
CA SER A 95 -22.73 -0.19 3.91
C SER A 95 -23.47 1.13 4.11
N THR A 96 -22.76 2.25 4.27
CA THR A 96 -23.38 3.59 4.32
C THR A 96 -23.73 4.10 2.94
N TRP A 97 -22.91 3.80 1.92
CA TRP A 97 -23.16 4.25 0.55
C TRP A 97 -24.38 3.58 -0.10
N LEU A 98 -24.68 2.33 0.28
CA LEU A 98 -25.79 1.54 -0.27
C LEU A 98 -27.17 1.84 0.36
N GLN A 99 -27.24 2.72 1.35
CA GLN A 99 -28.50 3.16 1.99
C GLN A 99 -29.16 4.29 1.20
#